data_AF-A0A3D3EYP7-F1
#
_entry.id   AF-A0A3D3EYP7-F1
#
_cell.length_a   1.000
_cell.length_b   1.000
_cell.length_c   1.000
_cell.angle_alpha   90.00
_cell.angle_beta   90.00
_cell.angle_gamma   90.00
#
_symmetry.space_group_name_H-M   'P 1'
#
loop_
_entity.id
_entity.type
_entity.pdbx_description
1 polymer ?
#
loop_
_entity_poly.entity_id
_entity_poly.type
_entity_poly.pdbx_seq_one_letter_code
_entity_poly.pdbx_strand_id
1 'polypeptide(L)'
;GYVGSARLCARAALRSGAGLVHICSRREVIGYYSAACDEVMNFAIAEDKTGLPRVKAIKEMISRADAIAIGSGMGLDAFALRLLDIVLNHATCPCVIDADAITLLAQNRDMLPLLKKGNFVLTPHKAEFCRLADISMAELDADLMA
;
A
#
# COMPACT_ATOMS: atom_id res chain seq x y z
N GLY A 1 -0.74 -12.74 -0.30
CA GLY A 1 0.17 -11.69 0.19
C GLY A 1 0.96 -12.18 1.40
N TYR A 2 1.92 -11.40 1.88
CA TYR A 2 2.79 -11.75 3.00
C TYR A 2 2.31 -11.11 4.30
N VAL A 3 1.67 -11.91 5.18
CA VAL A 3 1.11 -11.43 6.47
C VAL A 3 2.17 -10.79 7.39
N GLY A 4 3.42 -11.26 7.33
CA GLY A 4 4.50 -10.72 8.18
C GLY A 4 4.83 -9.25 7.91
N SER A 5 4.79 -8.80 6.65
CA SER A 5 5.22 -7.45 6.30
C SER A 5 4.23 -6.38 6.76
N ALA A 6 2.93 -6.60 6.59
CA ALA A 6 1.88 -5.72 7.10
C ALA A 6 1.97 -5.54 8.63
N ARG A 7 2.29 -6.61 9.37
CA ARG A 7 2.50 -6.56 10.83
C ARG A 7 3.72 -5.73 11.23
N LEU A 8 4.84 -5.91 10.52
CA LEU A 8 6.05 -5.14 10.79
C LEU A 8 5.82 -3.64 10.54
N CYS A 9 5.13 -3.30 9.44
CA CYS A 9 4.73 -1.93 9.13
C CYS A 9 3.85 -1.32 10.24
N ALA A 10 2.80 -2.04 10.66
CA ALA A 10 1.92 -1.57 11.73
C ALA A 10 2.65 -1.38 13.08
N ARG A 11 3.52 -2.32 13.45
CA ARG A 11 4.35 -2.22 14.66
C ARG A 11 5.32 -1.05 14.59
N ALA A 12 5.92 -0.79 13.43
CA ALA A 12 6.80 0.36 13.23
C ALA A 12 6.05 1.67 13.40
N ALA A 13 4.82 1.78 12.89
CA ALA A 13 3.96 2.95 13.09
C ALA A 13 3.64 3.19 14.57
N LEU A 14 3.24 2.14 15.31
CA LEU A 14 3.01 2.23 16.76
C LEU A 14 4.28 2.67 17.51
N ARG A 15 5.43 2.07 17.20
CA ARG A 15 6.72 2.41 17.84
C ARG A 15 7.21 3.81 17.49
N SER A 16 6.74 4.38 16.38
CA SER A 16 7.02 5.76 15.98
C SER A 16 6.10 6.78 16.65
N GLY A 17 5.15 6.34 17.48
CA GLY A 17 4.25 7.21 18.24
C GLY A 17 2.85 7.38 17.65
N ALA A 18 2.45 6.57 16.66
CA ALA A 18 1.06 6.58 16.18
C ALA A 18 0.11 6.14 17.31
N GLY A 19 -0.87 6.97 17.64
CA GLY A 19 -1.84 6.70 18.71
C GLY A 19 -2.88 5.63 18.36
N LEU A 20 -3.13 5.41 17.06
CA LEU A 20 -4.05 4.40 16.55
C LEU A 20 -3.54 3.88 15.20
N VAL A 21 -3.45 2.55 15.07
CA VAL A 21 -2.98 1.90 13.84
C VAL A 21 -3.98 0.86 13.38
N HIS A 22 -4.28 0.91 12.08
CA HIS A 22 -5.22 0.01 11.41
C HIS A 22 -4.48 -0.86 10.40
N ILE A 23 -4.72 -2.18 10.42
CA ILE A 23 -4.43 -3.04 9.27
C ILE A 23 -5.74 -3.31 8.54
N CYS A 24 -5.85 -2.78 7.33
CA CYS A 24 -6.97 -3.04 6.43
C CYS A 24 -6.54 -4.08 5.38
N SER A 25 -7.15 -5.25 5.39
CA SER A 25 -6.75 -6.36 4.51
C SER A 25 -7.94 -7.27 4.16
N ARG A 26 -7.71 -8.27 3.31
CA ARG A 26 -8.72 -9.28 2.98
C ARG A 26 -9.11 -10.09 4.19
N ARG A 27 -10.36 -10.56 4.19
CA ARG A 27 -10.94 -11.30 5.31
C ARG A 27 -10.15 -12.55 5.68
N GLU A 28 -9.59 -13.26 4.69
CA GLU A 28 -8.91 -14.55 4.89
C GLU A 28 -7.65 -14.41 5.76
N VAL A 29 -7.03 -13.22 5.78
CA VAL A 29 -5.77 -13.00 6.49
C VAL A 29 -5.91 -12.26 7.82
N ILE A 30 -7.11 -11.71 8.13
CA ILE A 30 -7.34 -10.92 9.34
C ILE A 30 -7.06 -11.72 10.63
N GLY A 31 -7.44 -13.00 10.66
CA GLY A 31 -7.20 -13.85 11.83
C GLY A 31 -5.72 -13.99 12.21
N TYR A 32 -4.82 -13.97 11.23
CA TYR A 32 -3.38 -14.03 11.48
C TYR A 32 -2.81 -12.73 12.04
N TYR A 33 -3.46 -11.59 11.79
CA TYR A 33 -3.05 -10.31 12.36
C TYR A 33 -3.50 -10.19 13.81
N SER A 34 -4.77 -10.51 14.09
CA SER A 34 -5.35 -10.41 15.43
C SER A 34 -4.67 -11.31 16.45
N ALA A 35 -4.14 -12.46 16.05
CA ALA A 35 -3.46 -13.38 16.97
C ALA A 35 -2.10 -12.87 17.47
N ALA A 36 -1.60 -11.74 16.95
CA ALA A 36 -0.17 -11.46 17.01
C ALA A 36 0.20 -9.97 17.15
N CYS A 37 -0.79 -9.09 17.34
CA CYS A 37 -0.61 -7.69 17.71
C CYS A 37 -1.92 -7.16 18.33
N ASP A 38 -1.98 -7.08 19.66
CA ASP A 38 -3.22 -6.72 20.36
C ASP A 38 -3.57 -5.23 20.22
N GLU A 39 -2.56 -4.36 20.05
CA GLU A 39 -2.75 -2.91 19.95
C GLU A 39 -3.17 -2.44 18.54
N VAL A 40 -3.13 -3.33 17.54
CA VAL A 40 -3.46 -2.99 16.14
C VAL A 40 -4.89 -3.40 15.83
N MET A 41 -5.67 -2.45 15.32
CA MET A 41 -7.05 -2.68 14.94
C MET A 41 -7.12 -3.28 13.53
N ASN A 42 -7.64 -4.50 13.42
CA ASN A 42 -7.70 -5.23 12.15
C ASN A 42 -9.07 -5.10 11.49
N PHE A 43 -9.10 -4.66 10.23
CA PHE A 43 -10.31 -4.42 9.46
C PHE A 43 -10.34 -5.29 8.20
N ALA A 44 -11.33 -6.18 8.13
CA ALA A 44 -11.63 -6.92 6.91
C ALA A 44 -12.26 -5.97 5.89
N ILE A 45 -11.62 -5.82 4.73
CA ILE A 45 -12.17 -5.03 3.63
C ILE A 45 -13.42 -5.72 3.11
N ALA A 46 -14.53 -4.98 3.02
CA ALA A 46 -15.76 -5.51 2.44
C ALA A 46 -15.61 -5.67 0.92
N GLU A 47 -16.01 -6.82 0.41
CA GLU A 47 -15.89 -7.19 -1.02
C GLU A 47 -17.23 -7.12 -1.75
N ASP A 48 -17.19 -6.76 -3.04
CA ASP A 48 -18.35 -6.84 -3.92
C ASP A 48 -18.64 -8.28 -4.36
N LYS A 49 -19.61 -8.47 -5.26
CA LYS A 49 -20.02 -9.81 -5.72
C LYS A 49 -18.92 -10.54 -6.51
N THR A 50 -17.88 -9.83 -6.95
CA THR A 50 -16.74 -10.36 -7.70
C THR A 50 -15.53 -10.65 -6.83
N GLY A 51 -15.62 -10.41 -5.51
CA GLY A 51 -14.49 -10.60 -4.58
C GLY A 51 -13.49 -9.45 -4.62
N LEU A 52 -13.87 -8.28 -5.16
CA LEU A 52 -13.00 -7.09 -5.21
C LEU A 52 -13.35 -6.08 -4.10
N PRO A 53 -12.39 -5.25 -3.66
CA PRO A 53 -12.64 -4.23 -2.65
C PRO A 53 -13.80 -3.29 -3.01
N ARG A 54 -14.76 -3.13 -2.10
CA ARG A 54 -15.82 -2.11 -2.26
C ARG A 54 -15.23 -0.73 -2.03
N VAL A 55 -15.35 0.13 -3.04
CA VAL A 55 -14.93 1.55 -3.00
C VAL A 55 -15.46 2.25 -1.75
N LYS A 56 -16.74 2.08 -1.41
CA LYS A 56 -17.36 2.72 -0.23
C LYS A 56 -16.65 2.35 1.08
N ALA A 57 -16.29 1.08 1.26
CA ALA A 57 -15.65 0.59 2.48
C ALA A 57 -14.23 1.19 2.65
N ILE A 58 -13.47 1.25 1.56
CA ILE A 58 -12.13 1.84 1.58
C ILE A 58 -12.20 3.36 1.79
N LYS A 59 -13.13 4.06 1.14
CA LYS A 59 -13.31 5.51 1.33
C LYS A 59 -13.64 5.87 2.78
N GLU A 60 -14.43 5.05 3.46
CA GLU A 60 -14.72 5.23 4.89
C GLU A 60 -13.45 5.12 5.73
N MET A 61 -12.58 4.13 5.45
CA MET A 61 -11.30 4.00 6.14
C MET A 61 -10.36 5.17 5.85
N ILE A 62 -10.27 5.60 4.58
CA ILE A 62 -9.48 6.76 4.17
C ILE A 62 -9.92 8.01 4.94
N SER A 63 -11.23 8.24 5.08
CA SER A 63 -11.77 9.43 5.77
C SER A 63 -11.43 9.52 7.26
N ARG A 64 -10.99 8.40 7.86
CA ARG A 64 -10.60 8.29 9.27
C ARG A 64 -9.09 8.25 9.47
N ALA A 65 -8.30 8.29 8.40
CA ALA A 65 -6.86 8.12 8.45
C ALA A 65 -6.13 9.46 8.30
N ASP A 66 -5.21 9.75 9.22
CA ASP A 66 -4.30 10.90 9.11
C ASP A 66 -3.11 10.63 8.17
N ALA A 67 -2.80 9.35 7.94
CA ALA A 67 -1.82 8.88 6.98
C ALA A 67 -2.13 7.43 6.56
N ILE A 68 -1.69 7.03 5.37
CA ILE A 68 -1.88 5.67 4.83
C ILE A 68 -0.53 5.10 4.42
N ALA A 69 -0.27 3.83 4.74
CA ALA A 69 0.80 3.05 4.14
C ALA A 69 0.18 1.92 3.32
N ILE A 70 0.58 1.77 2.06
CA ILE A 70 0.02 0.80 1.12
C ILE A 70 1.12 0.02 0.41
N GLY A 71 0.96 -1.31 0.34
CA GLY A 71 1.75 -2.19 -0.50
C GLY A 71 2.49 -3.32 0.22
N SER A 72 2.71 -3.22 1.53
CA SER A 72 3.39 -4.28 2.28
C SER A 72 2.56 -5.58 2.33
N GLY A 73 2.88 -6.54 1.45
CA GLY A 73 2.31 -7.88 1.46
C GLY A 73 0.88 -7.99 0.94
N MET A 74 0.41 -7.07 0.10
CA MET A 74 -0.93 -7.11 -0.48
C MET A 74 -1.07 -8.09 -1.66
N GLY A 75 0.04 -8.48 -2.27
CA GLY A 75 0.08 -9.26 -3.52
C GLY A 75 -0.11 -8.39 -4.77
N LEU A 76 -0.15 -9.05 -5.93
CA LEU A 76 -0.16 -8.40 -7.26
C LEU A 76 -1.41 -8.74 -8.09
N ASP A 77 -2.48 -9.22 -7.45
CA ASP A 77 -3.70 -9.64 -8.14
C ASP A 77 -4.70 -8.49 -8.35
N ALA A 78 -5.85 -8.80 -8.95
CA ALA A 78 -6.89 -7.82 -9.23
C ALA A 78 -7.45 -7.11 -7.97
N PHE A 79 -7.48 -7.79 -6.83
CA PHE A 79 -7.91 -7.17 -5.58
C PHE A 79 -6.90 -6.12 -5.12
N ALA A 80 -5.60 -6.45 -5.15
CA ALA A 80 -4.55 -5.50 -4.76
C ALA A 80 -4.49 -4.30 -5.71
N LEU A 81 -4.59 -4.55 -7.02
CA LEU A 81 -4.67 -3.49 -8.03
C LEU A 81 -5.88 -2.58 -7.80
N ARG A 82 -7.06 -3.14 -7.54
CA ARG A 82 -8.27 -2.37 -7.26
C ARG A 82 -8.15 -1.57 -5.96
N LEU A 83 -7.53 -2.14 -4.92
CA LEU A 83 -7.28 -1.43 -3.66
C LEU A 83 -6.36 -0.22 -3.88
N LEU A 84 -5.27 -0.40 -4.64
CA LEU A 84 -4.35 0.66 -5.00
C LEU A 84 -5.04 1.78 -5.80
N ASP A 85 -5.81 1.42 -6.83
CA ASP A 85 -6.60 2.37 -7.64
C ASP A 85 -7.53 3.23 -6.77
N ILE A 86 -8.25 2.60 -5.82
CA ILE A 86 -9.14 3.32 -4.91
C ILE A 86 -8.36 4.28 -4.01
N VAL A 87 -7.21 3.86 -3.47
CA VAL A 87 -6.38 4.72 -2.61
C VAL A 87 -5.80 5.90 -3.41
N LEU A 88 -5.25 5.67 -4.59
CA LEU A 88 -4.69 6.75 -5.41
C LEU A 88 -5.73 7.80 -5.83
N ASN A 89 -6.99 7.40 -6.06
CA ASN A 89 -8.05 8.31 -6.48
C ASN A 89 -8.76 9.03 -5.32
N HIS A 90 -8.66 8.51 -4.09
CA HIS A 90 -9.50 8.99 -2.98
C HIS A 90 -8.74 9.36 -1.71
N ALA A 91 -7.44 9.05 -1.60
CA ALA A 91 -6.65 9.47 -0.45
C ALA A 91 -6.60 11.00 -0.35
N THR A 92 -6.98 11.52 0.82
CA THR A 92 -6.93 12.96 1.14
C THR A 92 -5.82 13.27 2.15
N CYS A 93 -5.10 12.27 2.63
CA CYS A 93 -4.00 12.35 3.59
C CYS A 93 -2.68 11.89 2.94
N PRO A 94 -1.51 12.17 3.56
CA PRO A 94 -0.24 11.66 3.10
C PRO A 94 -0.21 10.13 3.03
N CYS A 95 0.37 9.62 1.95
CA CYS A 95 0.39 8.19 1.64
C CYS A 95 1.81 7.71 1.35
N VAL A 96 2.24 6.65 2.02
CA VAL A 96 3.47 5.91 1.70
C VAL A 96 3.10 4.74 0.80
N ILE A 97 3.69 4.67 -0.39
CA ILE A 97 3.50 3.60 -1.38
C ILE A 97 4.78 2.77 -1.42
N ASP A 98 4.66 1.48 -1.10
CA ASP A 98 5.81 0.58 -0.93
C ASP A 98 5.61 -0.76 -1.64
N ALA A 99 6.68 -1.53 -1.82
CA ALA A 99 6.66 -2.96 -2.17
C ALA A 99 5.72 -3.34 -3.34
N ASP A 100 4.70 -4.17 -3.06
CA ASP A 100 3.77 -4.68 -4.09
C ASP A 100 3.03 -3.54 -4.79
N ALA A 101 2.75 -2.43 -4.10
CA ALA A 101 2.06 -1.28 -4.70
C ALA A 101 2.94 -0.55 -5.72
N ILE A 102 4.27 -0.46 -5.47
CA ILE A 102 5.22 0.08 -6.45
C ILE A 102 5.30 -0.84 -7.67
N THR A 103 5.33 -2.16 -7.44
CA THR A 103 5.35 -3.13 -8.54
C THR A 103 4.06 -3.05 -9.39
N LEU A 104 2.90 -2.89 -8.75
CA LEU A 104 1.63 -2.68 -9.46
C LEU A 104 1.61 -1.37 -10.27
N LEU A 105 2.15 -0.27 -9.72
CA LEU A 105 2.30 0.99 -10.46
C LEU A 105 3.20 0.84 -11.68
N ALA A 106 4.32 0.13 -11.55
CA ALA A 106 5.23 -0.12 -12.66
C ALA A 106 4.58 -0.95 -13.78
N GLN A 107 3.71 -1.90 -13.42
CA GLN A 107 2.95 -2.74 -14.38
C GLN A 107 1.75 -2.01 -15.00
N ASN A 108 1.19 -1.00 -14.34
CA ASN A 108 0.00 -0.26 -14.76
C ASN A 108 0.33 1.23 -14.88
N ARG A 109 1.17 1.56 -15.87
CA ARG A 109 1.78 2.90 -16.03
C ARG A 109 0.75 4.01 -16.27
N ASP A 110 -0.44 3.67 -16.74
CA ASP A 110 -1.59 4.56 -16.89
C ASP A 110 -2.09 5.13 -15.55
N MET A 111 -1.74 4.51 -14.42
CA MET A 111 -2.02 5.02 -13.07
C MET A 111 -1.01 6.07 -12.59
N LEU A 112 0.17 6.18 -13.20
CA LEU A 112 1.23 7.12 -12.75
C LEU A 112 0.79 8.60 -12.72
N PRO A 113 -0.04 9.11 -13.65
CA PRO A 113 -0.58 10.46 -13.55
C PRO A 113 -1.40 10.73 -12.27
N LEU A 114 -1.94 9.68 -11.63
CA LEU A 114 -2.66 9.81 -10.36
C LEU A 114 -1.74 10.23 -9.20
N LEU A 115 -0.44 9.91 -9.28
CA LEU A 115 0.54 10.33 -8.28
C LEU A 115 0.67 11.86 -8.18
N LYS A 116 0.31 12.59 -9.24
CA LYS A 116 0.31 14.07 -9.22
C LYS A 116 -0.89 14.68 -8.48
N LYS A 117 -1.92 13.88 -8.17
CA LYS A 117 -3.17 14.35 -7.56
C LYS A 117 -3.16 14.33 -6.04
N GLY A 118 -2.20 13.65 -5.42
CA GLY A 118 -2.16 13.44 -3.97
C GLY A 118 -0.76 13.66 -3.39
N ASN A 119 -0.66 13.51 -2.06
CA ASN A 119 0.59 13.58 -1.34
C ASN A 119 1.14 12.17 -1.15
N PHE A 120 1.96 11.72 -2.09
CA PHE A 120 2.51 10.36 -2.11
C PHE A 120 4.03 10.37 -1.92
N VAL A 121 4.51 9.52 -1.01
CA VAL A 121 5.92 9.18 -0.83
C VAL A 121 6.09 7.74 -1.29
N LEU A 122 6.95 7.51 -2.28
CA LEU A 122 7.28 6.16 -2.74
C LEU A 122 8.59 5.71 -2.08
N THR A 123 8.68 4.45 -1.67
CA THR A 123 9.87 3.89 -1.00
C THR A 123 10.55 2.76 -1.80
N PRO A 124 10.85 2.95 -3.10
CA PRO A 124 11.39 1.86 -3.92
C PRO A 124 12.82 1.51 -3.50
N HIS A 125 13.13 0.22 -3.44
CA HIS A 125 14.52 -0.21 -3.56
C HIS A 125 15.03 -0.04 -5.01
N LYS A 126 16.34 -0.14 -5.26
CA LYS A 126 16.94 0.10 -6.60
C LYS A 126 16.21 -0.61 -7.75
N ALA A 127 15.96 -1.91 -7.63
CA ALA A 127 15.27 -2.67 -8.67
C ALA A 127 13.77 -2.31 -8.82
N GLU A 128 13.06 -1.87 -7.78
CA GLU A 128 11.71 -1.32 -7.90
C GLU A 128 11.72 0.02 -8.64
N PHE A 129 12.70 0.87 -8.32
CA PHE A 129 12.89 2.15 -8.98
C PHE A 129 13.14 1.96 -10.48
N CYS A 130 14.06 1.06 -10.85
CA CYS A 130 14.34 0.73 -12.25
C CYS A 130 13.07 0.32 -13.01
N ARG A 131 12.24 -0.57 -12.43
CA ARG A 131 10.95 -0.98 -13.03
C ARG A 131 9.98 0.20 -13.17
N LEU A 132 9.91 1.07 -12.16
CA LEU A 132 8.99 2.20 -12.16
C LEU A 132 9.42 3.27 -13.19
N ALA A 133 10.70 3.63 -13.19
CA ALA A 133 11.30 4.62 -14.07
C ALA A 133 11.50 4.12 -15.51
N ASP A 134 11.39 2.81 -15.74
CA ASP A 134 11.67 2.16 -17.04
C ASP A 134 13.13 2.38 -17.50
N ILE A 135 14.06 2.16 -16.57
CA ILE A 135 15.51 2.25 -16.79
C ILE A 135 16.21 0.98 -16.30
N SER A 136 17.42 0.73 -16.80
CA SER A 136 18.29 -0.35 -16.35
C SER A 136 19.02 0.00 -15.05
N MET A 137 19.47 -1.04 -14.32
CA MET A 137 20.33 -0.85 -13.14
C MET A 137 21.64 -0.13 -13.48
N ALA A 138 22.20 -0.35 -14.66
CA ALA A 138 23.43 0.30 -15.10
C ALA A 138 23.23 1.81 -15.31
N GLU A 139 22.11 2.22 -15.89
CA GLU A 139 21.75 3.65 -16.02
C GLU A 139 21.55 4.29 -14.65
N LEU A 140 20.86 3.62 -13.73
CA LEU A 140 20.68 4.12 -12.36
C LEU A 140 22.01 4.26 -11.61
N ASP A 141 22.89 3.27 -11.69
CA ASP A 141 24.18 3.31 -11.00
C ASP A 141 25.12 4.38 -11.60
N ALA A 142 25.02 4.67 -12.89
CA ALA A 142 25.76 5.76 -13.52
C ALA A 142 25.29 7.15 -13.04
N ASP A 143 23.98 7.34 -12.88
CA ASP A 143 23.37 8.59 -12.38
C ASP A 143 23.74 8.85 -10.91
N LEU A 144 23.72 7.82 -10.06
CA LEU A 144 24.07 7.95 -8.63
C LEU A 144 25.54 8.31 -8.36
N MET A 145 26.42 8.14 -9.35
CA MET A 145 27.86 8.44 -9.25
C MET A 145 28.21 9.86 -9.74
N ALA A 146 27.23 10.60 -10.29
CA ALA A 146 27.36 11.97 -10.78
C ALA A 146 27.05 13.01 -9.68
#